data_AF-A0A6G0YLL8-F1
#
_entry.id   AF-A0A6G0YLL8-F1
#
_cell.length_a   1.000
_cell.length_b   1.000
_cell.length_c   1.000
_cell.angle_alpha   90.00
_cell.angle_beta   90.00
_cell.angle_gamma   90.00
#
_symmetry.space_group_name_H-M   'P 1'
#
loop_
_entity.id
_entity.type
_entity.pdbx_description
1 polymer ?
#
loop_
_entity_poly.entity_id
_entity_poly.type
_entity_poly.pdbx_seq_one_letter_code
_entity_poly.pdbx_strand_id
1 'polypeptide(L)'
;TLCVTSAKKPEEALLQAQRTAALRIARCYRTVSDMAALVLAKMPPSPLMALSRKSMAKARKSGKATSKAEANREVVRQWHALWDTTQKAAWTRRLIPDVRRLCFQKYLFSKARAHSPACVHCQAPDDDAEHTVFVCPFLDTTRHQISTRLGRLPGPEDVADLLCLPPPDDLPPDKQQRDRILAAARTNSNLFHNMVEGIMSKKEELERSRQMAEAVRQN
;
A
#
# COMPACT_ATOMS: atom_id res chain seq x y z
N THR A 1 -11.86 -28.10 -40.56
CA THR A 1 -10.88 -27.38 -39.72
C THR A 1 -11.49 -26.07 -39.26
N LEU A 2 -12.15 -26.03 -38.10
CA LEU A 2 -12.75 -24.83 -37.53
C LEU A 2 -11.81 -24.22 -36.50
N CYS A 3 -11.28 -23.05 -36.81
CA CYS A 3 -10.32 -22.31 -35.99
C CYS A 3 -11.05 -21.61 -34.84
N VAL A 4 -10.88 -22.13 -33.62
CA VAL A 4 -11.30 -21.47 -32.38
C VAL A 4 -10.27 -20.38 -32.07
N THR A 5 -10.60 -19.12 -32.39
CA THR A 5 -9.90 -17.96 -31.81
C THR A 5 -10.91 -16.96 -31.28
N SER A 6 -10.52 -16.30 -30.17
CA SER A 6 -11.13 -15.08 -29.59
C SER A 6 -12.10 -15.25 -28.41
N ALA A 7 -11.53 -15.45 -27.22
CA ALA A 7 -12.18 -15.13 -25.93
C ALA A 7 -11.35 -14.18 -25.05
N LYS A 8 -10.24 -13.59 -25.56
CA LYS A 8 -9.34 -12.69 -24.79
C LYS A 8 -9.76 -11.21 -24.75
N LYS A 9 -10.53 -10.74 -25.75
CA LYS A 9 -10.84 -9.31 -25.96
C LYS A 9 -11.65 -8.58 -24.87
N PRO A 10 -12.66 -9.18 -24.20
CA PRO A 10 -13.51 -8.43 -23.27
C PRO A 10 -12.85 -8.17 -21.90
N GLU A 11 -12.01 -9.09 -21.41
CA GLU A 11 -11.30 -8.92 -20.13
C GLU A 11 -10.22 -7.85 -20.23
N GLU A 12 -9.49 -7.81 -21.34
CA GLU A 12 -8.46 -6.80 -21.61
C GLU A 12 -9.05 -5.39 -21.71
N ALA A 13 -10.21 -5.23 -22.37
CA ALA A 13 -10.88 -3.94 -22.48
C ALA A 13 -11.37 -3.42 -21.11
N LEU A 14 -11.91 -4.30 -20.27
CA LEU A 14 -12.36 -3.95 -18.91
C LEU A 14 -11.18 -3.58 -18.01
N LEU A 15 -10.07 -4.30 -18.10
CA LEU A 15 -8.83 -3.95 -17.39
C LEU A 15 -8.26 -2.62 -17.88
N GLN A 16 -8.30 -2.34 -19.18
CA GLN A 16 -7.83 -1.08 -19.74
C GLN A 16 -8.67 0.12 -19.27
N ALA A 17 -9.99 -0.03 -19.22
CA ALA A 17 -10.87 1.00 -18.67
C ALA A 17 -10.61 1.21 -17.17
N GLN A 18 -10.47 0.12 -16.41
CA GLN A 18 -10.16 0.17 -14.98
C GLN A 18 -8.79 0.81 -14.71
N ARG A 19 -7.79 0.52 -15.54
CA ARG A 19 -6.45 1.10 -15.50
C ARG A 19 -6.50 2.63 -15.59
N THR A 20 -7.32 3.18 -16.50
CA THR A 20 -7.47 4.64 -16.63
C THR A 20 -7.90 5.30 -15.31
N ALA A 21 -8.85 4.69 -14.60
CA ALA A 21 -9.26 5.16 -13.28
C ALA A 21 -8.16 4.94 -12.23
N ALA A 22 -7.52 3.77 -12.23
CA ALA A 22 -6.47 3.42 -11.28
C ALA A 22 -5.26 4.36 -11.37
N LEU A 23 -4.82 4.71 -12.57
CA LEU A 23 -3.73 5.67 -12.79
C LEU A 23 -4.05 7.04 -12.17
N ARG A 24 -5.31 7.49 -12.25
CA ARG A 24 -5.75 8.77 -11.67
C ARG A 24 -5.82 8.70 -10.14
N ILE A 25 -6.39 7.61 -9.60
CA ILE A 25 -6.49 7.39 -8.15
C ILE A 25 -5.11 7.32 -7.51
N ALA A 26 -4.19 6.58 -8.13
CA ALA A 26 -2.83 6.40 -7.63
C ALA A 26 -1.83 7.47 -8.12
N ARG A 27 -2.28 8.45 -8.92
CA ARG A 27 -1.46 9.50 -9.54
C ARG A 27 -0.20 8.96 -10.25
N CYS A 28 -0.33 7.81 -10.91
CA CYS A 28 0.76 7.11 -11.56
C CYS A 28 1.01 7.59 -13.00
N TYR A 29 2.26 7.48 -13.46
CA TYR A 29 2.58 7.71 -14.87
C TYR A 29 1.82 6.77 -15.81
N ARG A 30 1.51 7.24 -17.01
CA ARG A 30 0.76 6.48 -18.03
C ARG A 30 1.41 5.15 -18.44
N THR A 31 2.70 4.97 -18.17
CA THR A 31 3.50 3.78 -18.52
C THR A 31 3.47 2.69 -17.44
N VAL A 32 2.99 2.98 -16.22
CA VAL A 32 2.90 2.00 -15.12
C VAL A 32 1.99 0.85 -15.51
N SER A 33 2.39 -0.42 -15.43
CA SER A 33 1.55 -1.57 -15.88
C SER A 33 0.17 -1.65 -15.21
N ASP A 34 -0.79 -2.36 -15.84
CA ASP A 34 -2.19 -2.43 -15.34
C ASP A 34 -2.22 -2.96 -13.91
N MET A 35 -1.53 -4.08 -13.68
CA MET A 35 -1.48 -4.72 -12.38
C MET A 35 -0.85 -3.81 -11.32
N ALA A 36 0.25 -3.13 -11.64
CA ALA A 36 0.86 -2.18 -10.71
C ALA A 36 -0.07 -1.00 -10.40
N ALA A 37 -0.72 -0.42 -11.42
CA ALA A 37 -1.67 0.67 -11.23
C ALA A 37 -2.86 0.22 -10.37
N LEU A 38 -3.38 -0.98 -10.58
CA LEU A 38 -4.46 -1.57 -9.79
C LEU A 38 -4.02 -1.85 -8.34
N VAL A 39 -2.80 -2.32 -8.12
CA VAL A 39 -2.22 -2.51 -6.78
C VAL A 39 -2.08 -1.18 -6.05
N LEU A 40 -1.51 -0.17 -6.71
CA LEU A 40 -1.31 1.17 -6.13
C LEU A 40 -2.64 1.90 -5.88
N ALA A 41 -3.60 1.76 -6.80
CA ALA A 41 -4.95 2.30 -6.65
C ALA A 41 -5.84 1.46 -5.73
N LYS A 42 -5.33 0.29 -5.31
CA LYS A 42 -5.99 -0.65 -4.41
C LYS A 42 -7.34 -1.12 -4.95
N MET A 43 -7.37 -1.43 -6.23
CA MET A 43 -8.54 -1.87 -6.98
C MET A 43 -8.33 -3.33 -7.43
N PRO A 44 -9.14 -4.29 -6.92
CA PRO A 44 -9.08 -5.65 -7.43
C PRO A 44 -9.38 -5.69 -8.93
N PRO A 45 -8.67 -6.50 -9.72
CA PRO A 45 -8.95 -6.68 -11.14
C PRO A 45 -10.44 -6.98 -11.41
N SER A 46 -11.05 -6.23 -12.32
CA SER A 46 -12.46 -6.35 -12.66
C SER A 46 -12.88 -7.76 -13.12
N PRO A 47 -12.04 -8.57 -13.80
CA PRO A 47 -12.39 -9.97 -14.09
C PRO A 47 -12.60 -10.81 -12.83
N LEU A 48 -11.78 -10.63 -11.78
CA LEU A 48 -11.95 -11.34 -10.51
C LEU A 48 -13.26 -10.93 -9.81
N MET A 49 -13.60 -9.64 -9.87
CA MET A 49 -14.88 -9.16 -9.34
C MET A 49 -16.08 -9.75 -10.11
N ALA A 50 -15.98 -9.87 -11.43
CA ALA A 50 -17.02 -10.49 -12.25
C ALA A 50 -17.20 -11.99 -11.95
N LEU A 51 -16.10 -12.72 -11.80
CA LEU A 51 -16.10 -14.12 -11.38
C LEU A 51 -16.76 -14.30 -10.01
N SER A 52 -16.40 -13.46 -9.03
CA SER A 52 -17.02 -13.48 -7.70
C SER A 52 -18.54 -13.25 -7.76
N ARG A 53 -19.01 -12.27 -8.55
CA ARG A 53 -20.44 -12.03 -8.76
C ARG A 53 -21.15 -13.26 -9.38
N LYS A 54 -20.54 -13.90 -10.38
CA LYS A 54 -21.07 -15.12 -11.00
C LYS A 54 -21.17 -16.27 -10.00
N SER A 55 -20.15 -16.46 -9.16
CA SER A 55 -20.15 -17.49 -8.11
C SER A 55 -21.22 -17.23 -7.06
N MET A 56 -21.35 -16.00 -6.58
CA MET A 56 -22.43 -15.63 -5.64
C MET A 56 -23.82 -15.85 -6.23
N ALA A 57 -24.04 -15.52 -7.51
CA ALA A 57 -25.33 -15.75 -8.16
C ALA A 57 -25.67 -17.24 -8.26
N LYS A 58 -24.68 -18.10 -8.55
CA LYS A 58 -24.85 -19.56 -8.52
C LYS A 58 -25.16 -20.07 -7.11
N ALA A 59 -24.39 -19.62 -6.12
CA ALA A 59 -24.54 -20.04 -4.73
C ALA A 59 -25.95 -19.71 -4.18
N ARG A 60 -26.47 -18.51 -4.50
CA ARG A 60 -27.86 -18.12 -4.20
C ARG A 60 -28.90 -19.04 -4.82
N LYS A 61 -28.72 -19.46 -6.08
CA LYS A 61 -29.62 -20.44 -6.73
C LYS A 61 -29.57 -21.82 -6.08
N SER A 62 -28.43 -22.18 -5.49
CA SER A 62 -28.22 -23.47 -4.81
C SER A 62 -28.54 -23.43 -3.30
N GLY A 63 -29.15 -22.34 -2.79
CA GLY A 63 -29.51 -22.20 -1.37
C GLY A 63 -28.33 -21.95 -0.42
N LYS A 64 -27.09 -21.89 -0.91
CA LYS A 64 -25.91 -21.54 -0.12
C LYS A 64 -25.59 -20.05 -0.29
N ALA A 65 -26.10 -19.21 0.60
CA ALA A 65 -25.77 -17.78 0.57
C ALA A 65 -24.33 -17.54 1.03
N THR A 66 -23.44 -17.11 0.13
CA THR A 66 -22.11 -16.61 0.47
C THR A 66 -22.20 -15.15 0.91
N SER A 67 -21.56 -14.81 2.04
CA SER A 67 -21.55 -13.41 2.50
C SER A 67 -20.70 -12.52 1.57
N LYS A 68 -21.03 -11.23 1.50
CA LYS A 68 -20.23 -10.25 0.74
C LYS A 68 -18.79 -10.18 1.24
N ALA A 69 -18.58 -10.34 2.55
CA ALA A 69 -17.26 -10.35 3.17
C ALA A 69 -16.42 -11.55 2.70
N GLU A 70 -17.01 -12.74 2.67
CA GLU A 70 -16.36 -13.96 2.19
C GLU A 70 -16.03 -13.89 0.70
N ALA A 71 -16.97 -13.39 -0.12
CA ALA A 71 -16.74 -13.16 -1.54
C ALA A 71 -15.61 -12.16 -1.79
N ASN A 72 -15.49 -11.11 -0.96
CA ASN A 72 -14.39 -10.15 -1.01
C ASN A 72 -13.05 -10.79 -0.59
N ARG A 73 -13.03 -11.62 0.47
CA ARG A 73 -11.82 -12.35 0.89
C ARG A 73 -11.28 -13.23 -0.23
N GLU A 74 -12.15 -13.93 -0.93
CA GLU A 74 -11.76 -14.77 -2.06
C GLU A 74 -11.24 -13.96 -3.25
N VAL A 75 -11.87 -12.83 -3.58
CA VAL A 75 -11.36 -11.91 -4.62
C VAL A 75 -9.95 -11.43 -4.29
N VAL A 76 -9.71 -11.04 -3.04
CA VAL A 76 -8.40 -10.56 -2.59
C VAL A 76 -7.37 -11.70 -2.61
N ARG A 77 -7.75 -12.93 -2.22
CA ARG A 77 -6.88 -14.11 -2.31
C ARG A 77 -6.47 -14.42 -3.75
N GLN A 78 -7.43 -14.41 -4.68
CA GLN A 78 -7.16 -14.62 -6.10
C GLN A 78 -6.31 -13.49 -6.68
N TRP A 79 -6.55 -12.25 -6.25
CA TRP A 79 -5.75 -11.11 -6.66
C TRP A 79 -4.30 -11.23 -6.18
N HIS A 80 -4.08 -11.68 -4.94
CA HIS A 80 -2.74 -11.98 -4.44
C HIS A 80 -2.03 -13.03 -5.29
N ALA A 81 -2.70 -14.15 -5.60
CA ALA A 81 -2.11 -15.20 -6.43
C ALA A 81 -1.76 -14.69 -7.84
N LEU A 82 -2.62 -13.85 -8.42
CA LEU A 82 -2.33 -13.18 -9.70
C LEU A 82 -1.14 -12.22 -9.58
N TRP A 83 -1.03 -11.52 -8.46
CA TRP A 83 0.06 -10.60 -8.19
C TRP A 83 1.41 -11.32 -8.04
N ASP A 84 1.44 -12.45 -7.36
CA ASP A 84 2.64 -13.29 -7.19
C ASP A 84 3.16 -13.82 -8.52
N THR A 85 2.26 -14.17 -9.44
CA THR A 85 2.59 -14.87 -10.68
C THR A 85 2.84 -13.97 -11.88
N THR A 86 2.31 -12.73 -11.89
CA THR A 86 2.45 -11.84 -13.06
C THR A 86 3.91 -11.43 -13.31
N GLN A 87 4.37 -11.43 -14.56
CA GLN A 87 5.66 -10.82 -14.90
C GLN A 87 5.58 -9.29 -15.02
N LYS A 88 4.38 -8.73 -15.20
CA LYS A 88 4.17 -7.28 -15.28
C LYS A 88 4.50 -6.63 -13.95
N ALA A 89 5.39 -5.63 -13.99
CA ALA A 89 5.87 -4.90 -12.82
C ALA A 89 6.48 -5.78 -11.71
N ALA A 90 7.14 -6.88 -12.10
CA ALA A 90 7.75 -7.84 -11.16
C ALA A 90 8.65 -7.19 -10.09
N TRP A 91 9.33 -6.09 -10.41
CA TRP A 91 10.15 -5.35 -9.43
C TRP A 91 9.32 -4.72 -8.31
N THR A 92 8.10 -4.23 -8.59
CA THR A 92 7.24 -3.58 -7.58
C THR A 92 6.75 -4.54 -6.50
N ARG A 93 6.74 -5.86 -6.76
CA ARG A 93 6.51 -6.88 -5.72
C ARG A 93 7.53 -6.83 -4.60
N ARG A 94 8.74 -6.33 -4.86
CA ARG A 94 9.76 -6.17 -3.82
C ARG A 94 9.33 -5.14 -2.76
N LEU A 95 8.54 -4.14 -3.17
CA LEU A 95 7.99 -3.10 -2.29
C LEU A 95 6.58 -3.43 -1.79
N ILE A 96 5.79 -4.16 -2.58
CA ILE A 96 4.41 -4.55 -2.25
C ILE A 96 4.32 -6.08 -2.40
N PRO A 97 4.87 -6.86 -1.46
CA PRO A 97 4.93 -8.31 -1.60
C PRO A 97 3.57 -8.98 -1.47
N ASP A 98 2.58 -8.32 -0.83
CA ASP A 98 1.23 -8.86 -0.69
C ASP A 98 0.20 -7.74 -0.71
N VAL A 99 -0.74 -7.81 -1.66
CA VAL A 99 -1.81 -6.81 -1.86
C VAL A 99 -2.82 -6.72 -0.70
N ARG A 100 -2.76 -7.65 0.25
CA ARG A 100 -3.53 -7.64 1.50
C ARG A 100 -2.92 -6.74 2.58
N ARG A 101 -1.62 -6.43 2.50
CA ARG A 101 -0.76 -5.76 3.53
C ARG A 101 -1.09 -4.30 3.83
N LEU A 102 -2.30 -3.86 3.54
CA LEU A 102 -2.72 -2.52 3.91
C LEU A 102 -3.07 -2.51 5.40
N CYS A 103 -2.33 -1.71 6.15
CA CYS A 103 -2.37 -1.71 7.61
C CYS A 103 -3.06 -0.49 8.24
N PHE A 104 -3.56 0.43 7.40
CA PHE A 104 -4.21 1.68 7.82
C PHE A 104 -5.72 1.50 8.00
N GLN A 105 -6.24 1.72 9.21
CA GLN A 105 -7.67 1.52 9.51
C GLN A 105 -8.58 2.43 8.68
N LYS A 106 -8.21 3.70 8.43
CA LYS A 106 -8.98 4.61 7.57
C LYS A 106 -9.25 4.00 6.20
N TYR A 107 -8.22 3.38 5.63
CA TYR A 107 -8.34 2.67 4.37
C TYR A 107 -9.18 1.39 4.52
N LEU A 108 -8.90 0.56 5.52
CA LEU A 108 -9.61 -0.71 5.72
C LEU A 108 -11.11 -0.49 5.96
N PHE A 109 -11.48 0.53 6.72
CA PHE A 109 -12.85 0.95 6.96
C PHE A 109 -13.57 1.33 5.67
N SER A 110 -12.94 2.15 4.82
CA SER A 110 -13.50 2.53 3.50
C SER A 110 -13.79 1.34 2.57
N LYS A 111 -13.15 0.19 2.84
CA LYS A 111 -13.33 -1.08 2.11
C LYS A 111 -14.16 -2.11 2.86
N ALA A 112 -14.80 -1.73 3.96
CA ALA A 112 -15.55 -2.63 4.85
C ALA A 112 -14.70 -3.82 5.34
N ARG A 113 -13.42 -3.58 5.63
CA ARG A 113 -12.45 -4.54 6.19
C ARG A 113 -12.04 -4.24 7.63
N ALA A 114 -12.50 -3.12 8.19
CA ALA A 114 -12.34 -2.74 9.59
C ALA A 114 -13.65 -2.14 10.10
N HIS A 115 -13.84 -2.15 11.42
CA HIS A 115 -15.04 -1.63 12.08
C HIS A 115 -15.02 -0.10 12.26
N SER A 116 -13.85 0.53 12.21
CA SER A 116 -13.64 1.96 12.43
C SER A 116 -12.43 2.45 11.62
N PRO A 117 -12.39 3.73 11.18
CA PRO A 117 -11.20 4.32 10.59
C PRO A 117 -10.11 4.70 11.61
N ALA A 118 -10.43 4.68 12.91
CA ALA A 118 -9.56 5.12 14.00
C ALA A 118 -8.35 4.21 14.22
N CYS A 119 -7.27 4.80 14.73
CA CYS A 119 -6.07 4.05 15.08
C CYS A 119 -6.35 3.08 16.23
N VAL A 120 -5.91 1.83 16.08
CA VAL A 120 -6.05 0.80 17.12
C VAL A 120 -4.95 0.86 18.19
N HIS A 121 -3.97 1.75 18.01
CA HIS A 121 -2.82 1.89 18.91
C HIS A 121 -2.80 3.21 19.69
N CYS A 122 -3.68 4.16 19.34
CA CYS A 122 -3.82 5.43 20.03
C CYS A 122 -5.24 5.99 19.82
N GLN A 123 -5.52 7.21 20.30
CA GLN A 123 -6.85 7.82 20.23
C GLN A 123 -7.11 8.60 18.92
N ALA A 124 -6.24 8.51 17.92
CA ALA A 124 -6.43 9.24 16.67
C ALA A 124 -7.66 8.73 15.91
N PRO A 125 -8.54 9.62 15.41
CA PRO A 125 -9.79 9.26 14.76
C PRO A 125 -9.58 8.65 13.36
N ASP A 126 -8.43 8.90 12.76
CA ASP A 126 -8.06 8.43 11.43
C ASP A 126 -6.66 7.81 11.49
N ASP A 127 -6.57 6.53 11.13
CA ASP A 127 -5.30 5.83 10.91
C ASP A 127 -4.99 5.80 9.42
N ASP A 128 -4.21 6.80 8.98
CA ASP A 128 -3.62 6.86 7.66
C ASP A 128 -2.08 6.85 7.71
N ALA A 129 -1.46 6.97 6.55
CA ALA A 129 0.00 6.91 6.43
C ALA A 129 0.67 8.07 7.15
N GLU A 130 0.10 9.28 7.08
CA GLU A 130 0.66 10.45 7.74
C GLU A 130 0.58 10.29 9.26
N HIS A 131 -0.59 9.89 9.78
CA HIS A 131 -0.72 9.57 11.19
C HIS A 131 0.30 8.51 11.60
N THR A 132 0.36 7.39 10.90
CA THR A 132 1.24 6.27 11.25
C THR A 132 2.71 6.68 11.22
N VAL A 133 3.16 7.36 10.16
CA VAL A 133 4.58 7.67 9.94
C VAL A 133 5.06 8.85 10.77
N PHE A 134 4.23 9.89 11.00
CA PHE A 134 4.67 11.16 11.59
C PHE A 134 3.98 11.58 12.90
N VAL A 135 2.83 11.00 13.26
CA VAL A 135 2.04 11.45 14.42
C VAL A 135 1.86 10.40 15.51
N CYS A 136 1.71 9.12 15.16
CA CYS A 136 1.28 8.07 16.09
C CYS A 136 2.24 7.90 17.27
N PRO A 137 1.81 8.14 18.53
CA PRO A 137 2.69 8.11 19.70
C PRO A 137 3.19 6.70 20.02
N PHE A 138 2.41 5.67 19.65
CA PHE A 138 2.83 4.28 19.78
C PHE A 138 4.13 3.97 19.01
N LEU A 139 4.45 4.75 17.97
CA LEU A 139 5.60 4.56 17.10
C LEU A 139 6.76 5.54 17.38
N ASP A 140 6.67 6.37 18.42
CA ASP A 140 7.63 7.44 18.71
C ASP A 140 9.07 6.94 18.87
N THR A 141 9.24 5.76 19.48
CA THR A 141 10.55 5.13 19.67
C THR A 141 11.28 4.91 18.33
N THR A 142 10.53 4.64 17.26
CA THR A 142 11.11 4.42 15.92
C THR A 142 11.60 5.73 15.28
N ARG A 143 11.03 6.88 15.68
CA ARG A 143 11.45 8.21 15.19
C ARG A 143 12.66 8.76 15.92
N HIS A 144 13.00 8.21 17.09
CA HIS A 144 13.96 8.81 18.02
C HIS A 144 15.30 9.23 17.38
N GLN A 145 15.87 8.39 16.51
CA GLN A 145 17.16 8.69 15.87
C GLN A 145 17.10 9.90 14.94
N ILE A 146 16.07 9.98 14.08
CA ILE A 146 15.92 11.13 13.18
C ILE A 146 15.47 12.37 13.96
N SER A 147 14.61 12.20 14.97
CA SER A 147 14.17 13.32 15.81
C SER A 147 15.34 13.99 16.54
N THR A 148 16.30 13.19 17.02
CA THR A 148 17.53 13.70 17.65
C THR A 148 18.37 14.52 16.66
N ARG A 149 18.43 14.12 15.40
CA ARG A 149 19.17 14.84 14.36
C ARG A 149 18.48 16.15 13.93
N LEU A 150 17.15 16.17 13.94
CA LEU A 150 16.35 17.35 13.60
C LEU A 150 16.13 18.29 14.80
N GLY A 151 16.33 17.82 16.02
CA GLY A 151 15.97 18.56 17.25
C GLY A 151 14.47 18.66 17.51
N ARG A 152 13.65 18.00 16.67
CA ARG A 152 12.19 17.93 16.76
C ARG A 152 11.67 16.66 16.08
N LEU A 153 10.38 16.37 16.23
CA LEU A 153 9.76 15.28 15.48
C LEU A 153 9.79 15.58 13.96
N PRO A 154 10.02 14.58 13.10
CA PRO A 154 9.90 14.72 11.66
C PRO A 154 8.42 14.87 11.26
N GLY A 155 8.16 15.71 10.26
CA GLY A 155 6.85 15.91 9.64
C GLY A 155 6.90 15.71 8.12
N PRO A 156 5.73 15.71 7.45
CA PRO A 156 5.64 15.61 5.98
C PRO A 156 6.43 16.69 5.24
N GLU A 157 6.56 17.88 5.83
CA GLU A 157 7.33 19.00 5.32
C GLU A 157 8.83 18.70 5.18
N ASP A 158 9.36 17.78 5.98
CA ASP A 158 10.79 17.41 5.98
C ASP A 158 11.13 16.41 4.89
N VAL A 159 10.14 15.77 4.27
CA VAL A 159 10.34 14.61 3.40
C VAL A 159 11.20 14.96 2.19
N ALA A 160 11.00 16.14 1.61
CA ALA A 160 11.79 16.59 0.47
C ALA A 160 13.28 16.71 0.85
N ASP A 161 13.58 17.40 1.95
CA ASP A 161 14.95 17.64 2.40
C ASP A 161 15.64 16.37 2.94
N LEU A 162 14.85 15.41 3.44
CA LEU A 162 15.36 14.13 3.93
C LEU A 162 15.61 13.13 2.80
N LEU A 163 14.82 13.16 1.73
CA LEU A 163 14.99 12.26 0.59
C LEU A 163 15.94 12.82 -0.46
N CYS A 164 15.94 14.13 -0.64
CA CYS A 164 16.77 14.79 -1.63
C CYS A 164 17.99 15.40 -0.96
N LEU A 165 19.15 15.26 -1.59
CA LEU A 165 20.33 16.01 -1.15
C LEU A 165 20.11 17.49 -1.44
N PRO A 166 20.72 18.39 -0.65
CA PRO A 166 20.70 19.82 -0.92
C PRO A 166 21.09 20.11 -2.39
N PRO A 167 20.38 21.01 -3.08
CA PRO A 167 20.73 21.42 -4.43
C PRO A 167 22.20 21.87 -4.50
N PRO A 168 22.91 21.59 -5.60
CA PRO A 168 24.28 22.04 -5.78
C PRO A 168 24.47 23.56 -5.59
N ASP A 169 23.46 24.34 -5.96
CA ASP A 169 23.45 25.80 -5.88
C ASP A 169 23.38 26.33 -4.44
N ASP A 170 22.87 25.53 -3.51
CA ASP A 170 22.79 25.85 -2.07
C ASP A 170 24.03 25.43 -1.29
N LEU A 171 24.98 24.76 -1.95
CA LEU A 171 26.19 24.26 -1.31
C LEU A 171 27.30 25.33 -1.29
N PRO A 172 28.05 25.43 -0.19
CA PRO A 172 29.17 26.36 -0.12
C PRO A 172 30.25 26.00 -1.15
N PRO A 173 31.00 27.00 -1.63
CA PRO A 173 32.11 26.77 -2.57
C PRO A 173 33.24 25.96 -1.90
N ASP A 174 33.43 26.13 -0.59
CA ASP A 174 34.40 25.38 0.20
C ASP A 174 34.12 23.88 0.17
N LYS A 175 35.12 23.12 -0.29
CA LYS A 175 34.99 21.66 -0.49
C LYS A 175 34.75 20.94 0.83
N GLN A 176 35.48 21.29 1.89
CA GLN A 176 35.40 20.57 3.16
C GLN A 176 34.02 20.78 3.81
N GLN A 177 33.52 22.01 3.78
CA GLN A 177 32.20 22.35 4.28
C GLN A 177 31.10 21.68 3.45
N ARG A 178 31.21 21.69 2.11
CA ARG A 178 30.28 20.98 1.22
C ARG A 178 30.23 19.49 1.50
N ASP A 179 31.38 18.84 1.65
CA ASP A 179 31.48 17.41 1.92
C ASP A 179 30.83 17.05 3.27
N ARG A 180 31.00 17.90 4.29
CA ARG A 180 30.34 17.75 5.60
C ARG A 180 28.81 17.87 5.51
N ILE A 181 28.30 18.86 4.77
CA ILE A 181 26.85 19.05 4.58
C ILE A 181 26.24 17.85 3.86
N LEU A 182 26.86 17.41 2.76
CA LEU A 182 26.37 16.26 2.00
C LEU A 182 26.47 14.95 2.79
N ALA A 183 27.52 14.76 3.60
CA ALA A 183 27.62 13.62 4.50
C ALA A 183 26.49 13.63 5.55
N ALA A 184 26.22 14.78 6.17
CA ALA A 184 25.12 14.91 7.13
C ALA A 184 23.74 14.66 6.49
N ALA A 185 23.51 15.19 5.28
CA ALA A 185 22.29 14.95 4.51
C ALA A 185 22.10 13.45 4.18
N ARG A 186 23.17 12.76 3.74
CA ARG A 186 23.15 11.31 3.51
C ARG A 186 22.82 10.52 4.79
N THR A 187 23.41 10.89 5.92
CA THR A 187 23.07 10.28 7.21
C THR A 187 21.61 10.49 7.57
N ASN A 188 21.09 11.70 7.45
CA ASN A 188 19.69 12.01 7.74
C ASN A 188 18.74 11.24 6.80
N SER A 189 19.08 11.14 5.52
CA SER A 189 18.34 10.35 4.54
C SER A 189 18.27 8.87 4.92
N ASN A 190 19.40 8.27 5.28
CA ASN A 190 19.44 6.88 5.74
C ASN A 190 18.61 6.66 7.01
N LEU A 191 18.69 7.58 7.97
CA LEU A 191 17.89 7.52 9.20
C LEU A 191 16.40 7.65 8.93
N PHE A 192 16.00 8.54 8.03
CA PHE A 192 14.62 8.69 7.60
C PHE A 192 14.11 7.42 6.90
N HIS A 193 14.89 6.85 5.98
CA HIS A 193 14.58 5.59 5.33
C HIS A 193 14.36 4.46 6.34
N ASN A 194 15.31 4.28 7.28
CA ASN A 194 15.21 3.27 8.33
C ASN A 194 13.99 3.49 9.24
N MET A 195 13.68 4.75 9.57
CA MET A 195 12.48 5.09 10.35
C MET A 195 11.21 4.66 9.62
N VAL A 196 11.05 5.06 8.36
CA VAL A 196 9.84 4.74 7.57
C VAL A 196 9.71 3.23 7.40
N GLU A 197 10.80 2.53 7.05
CA GLU A 197 10.80 1.08 6.90
C GLU A 197 10.45 0.37 8.22
N GLY A 198 11.03 0.81 9.34
CA GLY A 198 10.75 0.27 10.67
C GLY A 198 9.29 0.46 11.09
N ILE A 199 8.76 1.68 10.92
CA ILE A 199 7.36 2.00 11.23
C ILE A 199 6.42 1.16 10.37
N MET A 200 6.63 1.14 9.06
CA MET A 200 5.73 0.44 8.13
C MET A 200 5.74 -1.06 8.37
N SER A 201 6.91 -1.65 8.58
CA SER A 201 7.06 -3.07 8.90
C SER A 201 6.36 -3.41 10.21
N LYS A 202 6.54 -2.59 11.25
CA LYS A 202 5.93 -2.84 12.57
C LYS A 202 4.41 -2.72 12.51
N LYS A 203 3.91 -1.67 11.85
CA LYS A 203 2.47 -1.45 11.67
C LYS A 203 1.83 -2.62 10.91
N GLU A 204 2.48 -3.11 9.85
CA GLU A 204 1.98 -4.24 9.08
C GLU A 204 1.89 -5.52 9.93
N GLU A 205 2.93 -5.83 10.71
CA GLU A 205 2.96 -7.00 11.59
C GLU A 205 1.86 -6.96 12.65
N LEU A 206 1.65 -5.80 13.27
CA LEU A 206 0.62 -5.61 14.30
C LEU A 206 -0.77 -5.79 13.73
N GLU A 207 -1.04 -5.22 12.55
CA GLU A 207 -2.34 -5.37 11.92
C GLU A 207 -2.61 -6.81 11.50
N ARG A 208 -1.59 -7.51 10.98
CA ARG A 208 -1.70 -8.94 10.64
C ARG A 208 -2.05 -9.76 11.87
N SER A 209 -1.34 -9.55 12.97
CA SER A 209 -1.57 -10.26 14.23
C SER A 209 -2.98 -10.01 14.76
N ARG A 210 -3.46 -8.77 14.68
CA ARG A 210 -4.83 -8.41 15.06
C ARG A 210 -5.88 -9.11 14.20
N GLN A 211 -5.75 -9.05 12.88
CA GLN A 211 -6.68 -9.68 11.95
C GLN A 211 -6.72 -11.21 12.12
N MET A 212 -5.55 -11.84 12.36
CA MET A 212 -5.48 -13.26 12.67
C MET A 212 -6.22 -13.59 13.98
N ALA A 213 -6.02 -12.81 15.03
CA ALA A 213 -6.70 -13.01 16.31
C ALA A 213 -8.23 -12.83 16.20
N GLU A 214 -8.69 -11.86 15.40
CA GLU A 214 -10.11 -11.65 15.13
C GLU A 214 -10.74 -12.79 14.34
N ALA A 215 -10.02 -13.33 13.33
CA ALA A 215 -10.48 -14.47 12.56
C ALA A 215 -10.61 -15.74 13.42
N VAL A 216 -9.67 -15.97 14.34
CA VAL A 216 -9.72 -17.10 15.29
C VAL A 216 -10.91 -16.99 16.24
N ARG A 217 -11.26 -15.77 16.70
CA ARG A 217 -12.42 -15.56 17.59
C ARG A 217 -13.79 -15.74 16.90
N GLN A 218 -13.82 -15.70 15.57
CA GLN A 218 -15.05 -15.82 14.77
C GLN A 218 -15.31 -17.25 14.26
N ASN A 219 -14.37 -18.16 14.46
CA ASN A 219 -14.48 -19.60 14.16
C ASN A 219 -14.73 -20.39 15.45
#